data_AF-A0A1Q7AGW9-F1
#
_entry.id   AF-A0A1Q7AGW9-F1
#
_cell.length_a   1.000
_cell.length_b   1.000
_cell.length_c   1.000
_cell.angle_alpha   90.00
_cell.angle_beta   90.00
_cell.angle_gamma   90.00
#
_symmetry.space_group_name_H-M   'P 1'
#
loop_
_entity.id
_entity.type
_entity.pdbx_description
1 polymer ?
#
loop_
_entity_poly.entity_id
_entity_poly.type
_entity_poly.pdbx_seq_one_letter_code
_entity_poly.pdbx_strand_id
1 'polypeptide(L)' 'MDAVTFTSSSTVRHFVEAGPVPPGAKVVCIGPITARTARGLGLKVTEVAGEYTEDGLIAALVAALGH' A
#
# COMPACT_ATOMS: atom_id res chain seq x y z
N MET A 1 -1.51 8.22 11.62
CA MET A 1 -1.57 7.88 10.18
C MET A 1 -2.29 6.57 10.07
N ASP A 2 -3.43 6.56 9.40
CA ASP A 2 -4.32 5.39 9.35
C ASP A 2 -4.00 4.48 8.15
N ALA A 3 -3.45 5.05 7.07
CA ALA A 3 -2.98 4.29 5.92
C ALA A 3 -1.72 4.91 5.29
N VAL A 4 -0.94 4.06 4.62
CA VAL A 4 0.16 4.41 3.73
C VAL A 4 -0.12 3.80 2.35
N THR A 5 -0.06 4.62 1.31
CA THR A 5 -0.38 4.20 -0.05
C THR A 5 0.85 4.21 -0.93
N PHE A 6 1.06 3.12 -1.68
CA PHE A 6 2.16 2.99 -2.64
C PHE A 6 1.63 2.91 -4.07
N THR A 7 2.01 3.90 -4.87
CA THR A 7 1.69 3.96 -6.30
C THR A 7 2.79 3.37 -7.18
N SER A 8 3.95 3.06 -6.62
CA SER A 8 5.06 2.45 -7.35
C SER A 8 5.94 1.57 -6.47
N SER A 9 6.59 0.57 -7.07
CA SER A 9 7.56 -0.29 -6.39
C SER A 9 8.81 0.47 -5.91
N SER A 10 9.23 1.54 -6.57
CA SER A 10 10.38 2.35 -6.11
C SER A 10 10.05 3.08 -4.81
N THR A 11 8.84 3.63 -4.70
CA THR A 11 8.38 4.26 -3.44
C THR A 11 8.37 3.25 -2.28
N VAL A 12 7.95 2.00 -2.52
CA VAL A 12 8.00 0.94 -1.49
C VAL A 12 9.42 0.72 -1.00
N ARG A 13 10.39 0.56 -1.92
CA ARG A 13 11.80 0.29 -1.57
C ARG A 13 12.39 1.41 -0.74
N HIS A 14 12.28 2.65 -1.23
CA HIS A 14 12.79 3.81 -0.51
C HIS A 14 12.12 4.01 0.85
N PHE A 15 10.82 3.71 0.96
CA PHE A 15 10.11 3.82 2.23
C PHE A 15 10.64 2.81 3.26
N VAL A 16 10.79 1.54 2.87
CA VAL A 16 11.31 0.49 3.78
C VAL A 16 12.75 0.77 4.19
N GLU A 17 13.57 1.33 3.31
CA GLU A 17 14.93 1.77 3.64
C GLU A 17 14.94 2.95 4.63
N ALA A 18 13.98 3.86 4.51
CA ALA A 18 13.85 5.01 5.40
C ALA A 18 13.32 4.64 6.79
N GLY A 19 12.53 3.55 6.91
CA GLY A 19 12.07 3.06 8.19
C GLY A 19 10.81 2.19 8.13
N PRO A 20 10.30 1.77 9.30
CA PRO A 20 9.12 0.93 9.39
C PRO A 20 7.83 1.70 9.07
N VAL A 21 6.80 0.97 8.63
CA VAL A 21 5.43 1.50 8.57
C VAL A 21 4.98 1.88 9.99
N PRO A 22 4.35 3.05 10.17
CA PRO A 22 3.81 3.45 11.48
C PRO A 22 2.91 2.36 12.07
N PRO A 23 3.00 2.07 13.37
CA PRO A 23 2.14 1.09 14.02
C PRO A 23 0.66 1.37 13.76
N GLY A 24 -0.09 0.34 13.35
CA GLY A 24 -1.52 0.44 13.06
C GLY A 24 -1.88 0.99 11.68
N ALA A 25 -0.92 1.54 10.91
CA ALA A 25 -1.20 2.03 9.57
C ALA A 25 -1.45 0.86 8.60
N LYS A 26 -2.53 0.95 7.81
CA LYS A 26 -2.85 0.02 6.74
C LYS A 26 -1.97 0.29 5.52
N VAL A 27 -1.48 -0.75 4.85
CA VAL A 27 -0.67 -0.59 3.63
C VAL A 27 -1.53 -0.87 2.42
N VAL A 28 -1.69 0.12 1.55
CA VAL A 28 -2.50 0.03 0.31
C VAL A 28 -1.60 0.18 -0.91
N CYS A 29 -1.76 -0.69 -1.90
CA CYS A 29 -0.98 -0.63 -3.15
C CYS A 29 -1.89 -0.33 -4.35
N ILE A 30 -1.42 0.49 -5.29
CA ILE A 30 -2.17 0.79 -6.53
C ILE A 30 -2.34 -0.42 -7.46
N GLY A 31 -1.61 -1.50 -7.22
CA GLY A 31 -1.75 -2.69 -8.02
C GLY A 31 -0.80 -3.83 -7.66
N PRO A 32 -0.94 -4.97 -8.37
CA PRO A 32 -0.32 -6.23 -7.97
C PRO A 32 1.20 -6.21 -8.04
N ILE A 33 1.82 -5.42 -8.94
CA ILE A 33 3.27 -5.31 -9.04
C ILE A 33 3.85 -4.63 -7.78
N THR A 34 3.25 -3.51 -7.38
CA THR A 34 3.63 -2.78 -6.16
C THR A 34 3.38 -3.65 -4.92
N ALA A 35 2.23 -4.33 -4.85
CA ALA A 35 1.90 -5.22 -3.74
C ALA A 35 2.88 -6.39 -3.59
N ARG A 36 3.31 -7.01 -4.70
CA ARG A 36 4.35 -8.05 -4.66
C ARG A 36 5.67 -7.51 -4.12
N THR A 37 6.04 -6.29 -4.51
CA THR A 37 7.26 -5.65 -4.01
C THR A 37 7.17 -5.40 -2.50
N ALA A 38 6.05 -4.83 -2.03
CA ALA A 38 5.81 -4.57 -0.62
C ALA A 38 5.85 -5.86 0.22
N ARG A 39 5.17 -6.92 -0.21
CA ARG A 39 5.20 -8.23 0.46
C ARG A 39 6.59 -8.84 0.48
N GLY A 40 7.33 -8.75 -0.63
CA GLY A 40 8.71 -9.24 -0.72
C GLY A 40 9.68 -8.52 0.22
N LEU A 41 9.35 -7.29 0.63
CA LEU A 41 10.13 -6.48 1.59
C LEU A 41 9.57 -6.56 3.01
N GLY A 42 8.68 -7.52 3.30
CA GLY A 42 8.16 -7.77 4.64
C GLY A 42 6.99 -6.90 5.06
N LEU A 43 6.43 -6.07 4.17
CA LEU A 43 5.23 -5.29 4.48
C LEU A 43 3.96 -6.14 4.39
N LYS A 44 3.09 -6.01 5.39
CA LYS A 44 1.74 -6.58 5.37
C LYS A 44 0.80 -5.68 4.55
N VAL A 45 0.69 -5.96 3.25
CA VAL A 45 -0.27 -5.28 2.37
C VAL A 45 -1.70 -5.62 2.81
N THR A 46 -2.44 -4.58 3.19
CA THR A 46 -3.84 -4.67 3.62
C THR A 46 -4.75 -4.79 2.40
N GLU A 47 -4.61 -3.86 1.44
CA GLU A 47 -5.45 -3.83 0.24
C GLU A 47 -4.66 -3.52 -1.02
N VAL A 48 -5.21 -3.93 -2.16
CA VAL A 48 -4.65 -3.66 -3.50
C VAL A 48 -5.76 -3.13 -4.39
N ALA A 49 -5.55 -1.97 -5.01
CA ALA A 49 -6.49 -1.44 -5.99
C ALA A 49 -6.69 -2.42 -7.15
N GLY A 50 -7.96 -2.69 -7.47
CA GLY A 50 -8.34 -3.57 -8.58
C GLY A 50 -8.06 -2.94 -9.95
N GLU A 51 -8.04 -1.61 -10.01
CA GLU A 51 -7.77 -0.83 -11.21
C GLU A 51 -6.67 0.21 -10.96
N TYR A 52 -5.82 0.44 -11.96
CA TYR A 52 -4.78 1.47 -11.97
C TYR A 52 -5.39 2.86 -12.28
N THR A 53 -6.42 3.24 -11.54
CA THR A 53 -7.15 4.50 -11.68
C THR A 53 -7.23 5.20 -10.33
N GLU A 54 -7.52 6.50 -10.33
CA GLU A 54 -7.75 7.27 -9.11
C GLU A 54 -8.91 6.67 -8.29
N ASP A 55 -10.01 6.33 -8.96
CA ASP A 55 -11.18 5.70 -8.35
C ASP A 55 -10.85 4.32 -7.76
N GLY A 56 -10.07 3.50 -8.47
CA GLY A 56 -9.61 2.20 -7.97
C GLY A 56 -8.78 2.33 -6.69
N LEU A 57 -7.96 3.38 -6.60
CA LEU A 57 -7.15 3.66 -5.41
C LEU A 57 -8.01 4.14 -4.23
N ILE A 58 -8.98 5.02 -4.49
CA ILE A 58 -9.93 5.51 -3.48
C ILE A 58 -10.75 4.33 -2.92
N ALA A 59 -11.28 3.47 -3.79
CA ALA A 59 -12.04 2.29 -3.38
C ALA A 59 -11.22 1.37 -2.45
N ALA A 60 -9.94 1.13 -2.79
CA ALA A 60 -9.04 0.32 -1.97
C ALA A 60 -8.73 0.95 -0.61
N LEU A 61 -8.61 2.29 -0.55
CA LEU A 61 -8.42 3.00 0.71
C LEU A 61 -9.65 2.92 1.61
N VAL A 62 -10.84 3.10 1.05
CA VAL A 62 -12.11 2.96 1.79
C VAL A 62 -12.26 1.54 2.33
N ALA A 63 -11.98 0.51 1.52
CA ALA A 63 -12.01 -0.88 1.97
C ALA A 63 -11.01 -1.14 3.11
N ALA A 64 -9.79 -0.60 3.02
CA ALA A 64 -8.76 -0.81 4.04
C ALA A 64 -9.09 -0.14 5.39
N LEU A 65 -9.78 1.00 5.36
CA LEU A 65 -10.09 1.82 6.54
C LEU A 65 -11.47 1.54 7.15
N GLY A 66 -12.38 0.89 6.41
CA GLY A 66 -13.72 0.51 6.90
C GLY A 66 -13.73 -0.68 7.88
N HIS A 67 -12.56 -1.19 8.28
CA HIS A 67 -12.36 -2.33 9.18
C HIS A 67 -11.45 -1.98 10.37
#